data_AF-A0A7J6PC64-F1
#
_entry.id   AF-A0A7J6PC64-F1
#
_cell.length_a   1.000
_cell.length_b   1.000
_cell.length_c   1.000
_cell.angle_alpha   90.00
_cell.angle_beta   90.00
_cell.angle_gamma   90.00
#
_symmetry.space_group_name_H-M   'P 1'
#
loop_
_entity.id
_entity.type
_entity.pdbx_description
1 polymer ?
#
loop_
_entity_poly.entity_id
_entity_poly.type
_entity_poly.pdbx_seq_one_letter_code
_entity_poly.pdbx_strand_id
1 'polypeptide(L)'
;PEEDDFCLYGYMAALFIRARHLMASDNTEHREIAQRDLQYIVVMCGKELSLDYLKSSTWGLDIMDVMINLEETQFMTYQEYVRTHPIDLPMGPQEYHPREVSESAALSAAEFKVAVMGTHGSLSREPVDQLQRLLSMVEPSARISARYYGLEDRWCAVDGSLCQGDGAGKRLAALFKEVEKDPWKHTWQSMEADLLVCTEPLSGCLMGLKMSEEICGRVTMMVGYFGVALLNLGPPNDINTLWDYFDRYMSSDRVLAAANNPILAEQIYYQTGHRWPTVRPHGLYTEATYTPIRKAVLVWRSILYIYDTFECILAQFLEEAREVPEIEVSEFEFLKEGQTMSYAEASRYKAVVLLPWDHAQMTFYELYSMEIPIFIPSEEWMYRLLYQRGQLSVGEAMYQAVRPGHRPYAVTHGEDDVNADYDEQSKEIADSGDGLPESREAGVRSADTARDVAENLLLKAMEAAKGQDLETSAMYTGLALDLVRDMKYFLSVALNTTAVEDTYSSVGVIRRRLHREKLHHVPPRQARDGELAEF
;
A
#
# COMPACT_ATOMS: atom_id res chain seq x y z
N PRO A 1 15.35 13.28 -29.88
CA PRO A 1 16.60 12.75 -29.28
C PRO A 1 17.06 11.51 -30.06
N GLU A 2 17.98 11.71 -31.01
CA GLU A 2 18.50 10.69 -31.95
C GLU A 2 20.02 10.46 -31.83
N GLU A 3 20.70 11.03 -30.82
CA GLU A 3 22.18 11.05 -30.78
C GLU A 3 22.85 10.09 -29.78
N ASP A 4 22.13 9.49 -28.83
CA ASP A 4 22.69 8.45 -27.98
C ASP A 4 22.09 7.09 -28.41
N ASP A 5 22.88 6.27 -29.11
CA ASP A 5 22.59 4.87 -29.46
C ASP A 5 22.43 3.95 -28.21
N PHE A 6 22.16 4.52 -27.04
CA PHE A 6 22.00 3.82 -25.79
C PHE A 6 20.66 3.11 -25.73
N CYS A 7 20.69 1.79 -25.92
CA CYS A 7 19.54 0.94 -25.68
C CYS A 7 19.46 0.59 -24.18
N LEU A 8 18.59 1.29 -23.45
CA LEU A 8 18.34 1.02 -22.02
C LEU A 8 17.98 -0.46 -21.79
N TYR A 9 17.15 -1.02 -22.66
CA TYR A 9 16.77 -2.44 -22.63
C TYR A 9 17.99 -3.36 -22.84
N GLY A 10 18.84 -2.98 -23.80
CA GLY A 10 20.17 -3.52 -24.05
C GLY A 10 21.01 -3.67 -22.80
N TYR A 11 21.10 -2.56 -22.09
CA TYR A 11 21.90 -2.45 -20.89
C TYR A 11 21.33 -3.28 -19.73
N MET A 12 20.02 -3.22 -19.48
CA MET A 12 19.35 -4.05 -18.47
C MET A 12 19.56 -5.55 -18.69
N ALA A 13 19.45 -6.00 -19.94
CA ALA A 13 19.69 -7.39 -20.26
C ALA A 13 21.13 -7.82 -20.05
N ALA A 14 22.10 -6.97 -20.42
CA ALA A 14 23.51 -7.23 -20.19
C ALA A 14 23.82 -7.37 -18.68
N LEU A 15 23.22 -6.51 -17.85
CA LEU A 15 23.32 -6.61 -16.40
C LEU A 15 22.69 -7.90 -15.87
N PHE A 16 21.51 -8.27 -16.36
CA PHE A 16 20.82 -9.48 -15.93
C PHE A 16 21.62 -10.74 -16.26
N ILE A 17 22.11 -10.84 -17.50
CA ILE A 17 22.94 -11.96 -17.96
C ILE A 17 24.23 -12.03 -17.12
N ARG A 18 24.88 -10.89 -16.88
CA ARG A 18 26.08 -10.82 -16.03
C ARG A 18 25.78 -11.28 -14.61
N ALA A 19 24.72 -10.78 -14.00
CA ALA A 19 24.29 -11.17 -12.66
C ALA A 19 24.06 -12.68 -12.56
N ARG A 20 23.30 -13.26 -13.49
CA ARG A 20 23.06 -14.72 -13.55
C ARG A 20 24.35 -15.54 -13.58
N HIS A 21 25.35 -15.12 -14.36
CA HIS A 21 26.64 -15.82 -14.42
C HIS A 21 27.46 -15.64 -13.13
N LEU A 22 27.43 -14.45 -12.55
CA LEU A 22 28.17 -14.13 -11.33
C LEU A 22 27.56 -14.79 -10.08
N MET A 23 26.24 -14.99 -10.02
CA MET A 23 25.58 -15.73 -8.92
C MET A 23 26.01 -17.21 -8.87
N ALA A 24 26.36 -17.80 -10.01
CA ALA A 24 26.84 -19.18 -10.07
C ALA A 24 28.31 -19.35 -9.61
N SER A 25 28.99 -18.25 -9.27
CA SER A 25 30.38 -18.27 -8.81
C SER A 25 30.47 -18.44 -7.30
N ASP A 26 31.41 -19.27 -6.83
CA ASP A 26 31.69 -19.44 -5.41
C ASP A 26 32.27 -18.16 -4.76
N ASN A 27 32.86 -17.25 -5.56
CA ASN A 27 33.40 -15.97 -5.09
C ASN A 27 32.31 -15.03 -4.56
N THR A 28 32.40 -14.62 -3.29
CA THR A 28 31.50 -13.66 -2.63
C THR A 28 31.45 -12.31 -3.34
N GLU A 29 32.59 -11.78 -3.82
CA GLU A 29 32.64 -10.48 -4.51
C GLU A 29 31.81 -10.51 -5.81
N HIS A 30 31.82 -11.64 -6.53
CA HIS A 30 30.99 -11.81 -7.72
C HIS A 30 29.50 -11.77 -7.37
N ARG A 31 29.09 -12.40 -6.27
CA ARG A 31 27.70 -12.41 -5.80
C ARG A 31 27.24 -11.00 -5.38
N GLU A 32 28.09 -10.23 -4.71
CA GLU A 32 27.81 -8.82 -4.40
C GLU A 32 27.62 -7.98 -5.66
N ILE A 33 28.46 -8.17 -6.69
CA ILE A 33 28.31 -7.47 -7.97
C ILE A 33 27.00 -7.87 -8.65
N ALA A 34 26.66 -9.16 -8.66
CA ALA A 34 25.43 -9.66 -9.24
C ALA A 34 24.19 -9.03 -8.60
N GLN A 35 24.17 -8.99 -7.27
CA GLN A 35 23.09 -8.38 -6.52
C GLN A 35 22.96 -6.89 -6.85
N ARG A 36 24.08 -6.17 -6.94
CA ARG A 36 24.11 -4.75 -7.28
C ARG A 36 23.59 -4.50 -8.70
N ASP A 37 23.87 -5.40 -9.63
CA ASP A 37 23.35 -5.36 -11.01
C ASP A 37 21.83 -5.55 -11.03
N LEU A 38 21.31 -6.55 -10.31
CA LEU A 38 19.87 -6.78 -10.19
C LEU A 38 19.16 -5.59 -9.53
N GLN A 39 19.73 -5.02 -8.47
CA GLN A 39 19.23 -3.80 -7.84
C GLN A 39 19.19 -2.64 -8.83
N TYR A 40 20.23 -2.48 -9.65
CA TYR A 40 20.29 -1.41 -10.65
C TYR A 40 19.20 -1.59 -11.73
N ILE A 41 18.92 -2.83 -12.14
CA ILE A 41 17.79 -3.13 -13.05
C ILE A 41 16.46 -2.70 -12.43
N VAL A 42 16.20 -3.05 -11.17
CA VAL A 42 14.96 -2.64 -10.48
C VAL A 42 14.83 -1.12 -10.42
N VAL A 43 15.93 -0.40 -10.16
CA VAL A 43 15.93 1.07 -10.17
C VAL A 43 15.61 1.63 -11.55
N MET A 44 16.19 1.06 -12.62
CA MET A 44 15.91 1.49 -14.00
C MET A 44 14.51 1.16 -14.49
N CYS A 45 13.88 0.10 -13.97
CA CYS A 45 12.48 -0.21 -14.24
C CYS A 45 11.51 0.81 -13.61
N GLY A 46 12.01 1.66 -12.70
CA GLY A 46 11.23 2.73 -12.08
C GLY A 46 10.27 2.23 -11.01
N LYS A 47 9.24 3.03 -10.73
CA LYS A 47 8.28 2.77 -9.63
C LYS A 47 7.13 1.84 -10.05
N GLU A 48 6.96 1.62 -11.35
CA GLU A 48 5.78 0.98 -11.97
C GLU A 48 6.09 -0.46 -12.39
N LEU A 49 6.60 -1.30 -11.47
CA LEU A 49 7.04 -2.67 -11.78
C LEU A 49 5.89 -3.60 -12.24
N SER A 50 4.62 -3.19 -12.11
CA SER A 50 3.50 -3.95 -12.66
C SER A 50 3.38 -3.82 -14.18
N LEU A 51 3.91 -2.74 -14.76
CA LEU A 51 4.07 -2.56 -16.20
C LEU A 51 5.45 -3.05 -16.62
N ASP A 52 5.63 -4.38 -16.56
CA ASP A 52 6.89 -5.01 -16.93
C ASP A 52 7.08 -5.02 -18.46
N TYR A 53 7.74 -3.98 -18.95
CA TYR A 53 8.16 -3.91 -20.33
C TYR A 53 9.33 -4.87 -20.65
N LEU A 54 10.01 -5.43 -19.64
CA LEU A 54 11.04 -6.46 -19.88
C LEU A 54 10.42 -7.73 -20.45
N LYS A 55 9.27 -8.15 -19.89
CA LYS A 55 8.53 -9.32 -20.34
C LYS A 55 7.94 -9.19 -21.74
N SER A 56 7.61 -7.96 -22.15
CA SER A 56 7.06 -7.68 -23.47
C SER A 56 8.12 -7.69 -24.58
N SER A 57 9.38 -7.83 -24.22
CA SER A 57 10.49 -7.91 -25.18
C SER A 57 10.67 -9.31 -25.77
N THR A 58 11.47 -9.39 -26.84
CA THR A 58 11.92 -10.66 -27.42
C THR A 58 13.12 -11.29 -26.71
N TRP A 59 13.66 -10.67 -25.65
CA TRP A 59 14.91 -11.13 -25.03
C TRP A 59 14.67 -12.04 -23.81
N GLY A 60 13.40 -12.30 -23.48
CA GLY A 60 13.02 -13.31 -22.49
C GLY A 60 13.45 -12.94 -21.06
N LEU A 61 13.37 -11.65 -20.71
CA LEU A 61 13.60 -11.17 -19.36
C LEU A 61 12.26 -10.94 -18.67
N ASP A 62 12.16 -11.36 -17.41
CA ASP A 62 11.01 -11.08 -16.56
C ASP A 62 11.49 -10.32 -15.31
N ILE A 63 10.80 -9.24 -14.95
CA ILE A 63 11.14 -8.51 -13.72
C ILE A 63 11.02 -9.41 -12.48
N MET A 64 10.17 -10.43 -12.53
CA MET A 64 10.04 -11.41 -11.45
C MET A 64 11.32 -12.21 -11.22
N ASP A 65 12.03 -12.57 -12.30
CA ASP A 65 13.33 -13.22 -12.18
C ASP A 65 14.35 -12.27 -11.54
N VAL A 66 14.30 -10.97 -11.84
CA VAL A 66 15.17 -9.98 -11.18
C VAL A 66 14.87 -9.91 -9.69
N MET A 67 13.58 -9.77 -9.34
CA MET A 67 13.13 -9.54 -7.97
C MET A 67 13.41 -10.71 -7.03
N ILE A 68 13.14 -11.95 -7.47
CA ILE A 68 13.44 -13.15 -6.67
C ILE A 68 14.93 -13.24 -6.40
N ASN A 69 15.76 -12.97 -7.40
CA ASN A 69 17.22 -13.14 -7.27
C ASN A 69 17.93 -11.99 -6.53
N LEU A 70 17.22 -10.97 -6.04
CA LEU A 70 17.84 -9.90 -5.25
C LEU A 70 18.44 -10.39 -3.94
N GLU A 71 17.91 -11.48 -3.38
CA GLU A 71 18.30 -12.04 -2.08
C GLU A 71 18.76 -13.49 -2.17
N GLU A 72 18.73 -14.10 -3.35
CA GLU A 72 19.08 -15.50 -3.52
C GLU A 72 20.59 -15.70 -3.73
N THR A 73 21.11 -16.79 -3.19
CA THR A 73 22.51 -17.17 -3.44
C THR A 73 22.70 -17.88 -4.77
N GLN A 74 21.64 -18.48 -5.30
CA GLN A 74 21.61 -19.19 -6.57
C GLN A 74 20.55 -18.60 -7.46
N PHE A 75 20.88 -18.43 -8.74
CA PHE A 75 19.93 -17.90 -9.70
C PHE A 75 18.74 -18.87 -9.87
N MET A 76 17.53 -18.36 -9.71
CA MET A 76 16.27 -19.09 -9.84
C MET A 76 15.28 -18.34 -10.72
N THR A 77 14.63 -19.02 -11.66
CA THR A 77 13.52 -18.40 -12.41
C THR A 77 12.26 -18.30 -11.55
N TYR A 78 11.34 -17.39 -11.86
CA TYR A 78 10.03 -17.29 -11.19
C TYR A 78 9.27 -18.62 -11.17
N GLN A 79 9.28 -19.34 -12.29
CA GLN A 79 8.63 -20.65 -12.42
C GLN A 79 9.29 -21.71 -11.53
N GLU A 80 10.61 -21.65 -11.39
CA GLU A 80 11.34 -22.52 -10.47
C GLU A 80 11.07 -22.15 -9.02
N TYR A 81 11.03 -20.86 -8.69
CA TYR A 81 10.71 -20.35 -7.36
C TYR A 81 9.34 -20.77 -6.88
N VAL A 82 8.29 -20.59 -7.71
CA VAL A 82 6.93 -21.05 -7.37
C VAL A 82 6.88 -22.56 -7.12
N ARG A 83 7.71 -23.34 -7.83
CA ARG A 83 7.79 -24.80 -7.66
C ARG A 83 8.54 -25.22 -6.40
N THR A 84 9.59 -24.51 -6.02
CA THR A 84 10.44 -24.84 -4.86
C THR A 84 9.98 -24.20 -3.56
N HIS A 85 9.23 -23.11 -3.65
CA HIS A 85 8.63 -22.37 -2.54
C HIS A 85 7.11 -22.32 -2.72
N PRO A 86 6.41 -23.47 -2.62
CA PRO A 86 4.96 -23.47 -2.70
C PRO A 86 4.42 -22.57 -1.59
N ILE A 87 3.59 -21.60 -1.97
CA ILE A 87 2.90 -20.76 -1.00
C ILE A 87 1.89 -21.66 -0.29
N ASP A 88 1.97 -21.71 1.04
CA ASP A 88 0.97 -22.40 1.83
C ASP A 88 -0.41 -21.90 1.42
N LEU A 89 -1.37 -22.83 1.32
CA LEU A 89 -2.74 -22.43 1.02
C LEU A 89 -3.16 -21.37 2.05
N PRO A 90 -3.78 -20.25 1.62
CA PRO A 90 -4.30 -19.27 2.56
C PRO A 90 -5.16 -20.02 3.56
N MET A 91 -5.08 -19.65 4.84
CA MET A 91 -5.77 -20.45 5.84
C MET A 91 -7.24 -20.53 5.47
N GLY A 92 -7.70 -21.76 5.30
CA GLY A 92 -9.08 -22.03 4.95
C GLY A 92 -9.99 -21.25 5.90
N PRO A 93 -11.15 -20.77 5.43
CA PRO A 93 -12.07 -20.06 6.30
C PRO A 93 -12.25 -20.89 7.55
N GLN A 94 -11.82 -20.36 8.71
CA GLN A 94 -12.13 -21.02 9.97
C GLN A 94 -13.63 -21.24 9.96
N GLU A 95 -14.08 -22.44 10.28
CA GLU A 95 -15.51 -22.68 10.47
C GLU A 95 -15.98 -21.69 11.53
N TYR A 96 -16.61 -20.61 11.06
CA TYR A 96 -17.25 -19.67 11.94
C TYR A 96 -18.43 -20.43 12.51
N HIS A 97 -18.28 -20.90 13.74
CA HIS A 97 -19.39 -21.38 14.51
C HIS A 97 -20.11 -20.13 15.04
N PRO A 98 -21.22 -19.69 14.41
CA PRO A 98 -21.99 -18.60 14.96
C PRO A 98 -22.29 -18.92 16.42
N ARG A 99 -22.00 -17.99 17.33
CA ARG A 99 -22.51 -18.12 18.69
C ARG A 99 -24.01 -18.30 18.58
N GLU A 100 -24.57 -19.30 19.26
CA GLU A 100 -26.02 -19.45 19.35
C GLU A 100 -26.59 -18.13 19.84
N VAL A 101 -27.26 -17.42 18.94
CA VAL A 101 -27.92 -16.17 19.27
C VAL A 101 -29.13 -16.57 20.11
N SER A 102 -29.09 -16.25 21.40
CA SER A 102 -30.25 -16.38 22.28
C SER A 102 -31.45 -15.73 21.60
N GLU A 103 -32.50 -16.51 21.31
CA GLU A 103 -33.69 -16.15 20.51
C GLU A 103 -34.51 -14.93 21.01
N SER A 104 -34.04 -14.14 21.98
CA SER A 104 -34.88 -13.21 22.74
C SER A 104 -34.52 -11.72 22.68
N ALA A 105 -33.57 -11.31 21.85
CA ALA A 105 -33.41 -9.87 21.58
C ALA A 105 -34.38 -9.45 20.46
N ALA A 106 -35.66 -9.29 20.78
CA ALA A 106 -36.60 -8.63 19.89
C ALA A 106 -36.05 -7.24 19.53
N LEU A 107 -35.74 -7.02 18.25
CA LEU A 107 -35.38 -5.72 17.71
C LEU A 107 -36.61 -4.81 17.85
N SER A 108 -36.72 -4.12 18.99
CA SER A 108 -37.87 -3.28 19.30
C SER A 108 -37.77 -1.87 18.68
N ALA A 109 -36.60 -1.52 18.14
CA ALA A 109 -36.34 -0.22 17.54
C ALA A 109 -36.68 -0.24 16.04
N ALA A 110 -37.56 0.68 15.63
CA ALA A 110 -37.84 0.92 14.21
C ALA A 110 -36.64 1.55 13.47
N GLU A 111 -35.75 2.21 14.20
CA GLU A 111 -34.57 2.91 13.67
C GLU A 111 -33.33 2.54 14.50
N PHE A 112 -32.25 2.17 13.81
CA PHE A 112 -30.96 1.80 14.40
C PHE A 112 -29.92 2.85 14.03
N LYS A 113 -29.39 3.60 15.00
CA LYS A 113 -28.42 4.68 14.75
C LYS A 113 -27.02 4.10 14.61
N VAL A 114 -26.41 4.30 13.45
CA VAL A 114 -25.07 3.78 13.14
C VAL A 114 -24.10 4.94 12.94
N ALA A 115 -23.04 4.98 13.73
CA ALA A 115 -21.89 5.84 13.44
C ALA A 115 -20.94 5.05 12.53
N VAL A 116 -20.56 5.62 11.39
CA VAL A 116 -19.65 4.98 10.43
C VAL A 116 -18.34 5.74 10.39
N MET A 117 -17.25 5.11 10.79
CA MET A 117 -15.90 5.66 10.74
C MET A 117 -15.12 5.06 9.56
N GLY A 118 -14.70 5.91 8.64
CA GLY A 118 -14.01 5.49 7.43
C GLY A 118 -13.58 6.67 6.56
N THR A 119 -12.47 6.53 5.85
CA THR A 119 -11.96 7.54 4.90
C THR A 119 -12.35 7.22 3.45
N HIS A 120 -12.55 5.95 3.12
CA HIS A 120 -12.99 5.50 1.80
C HIS A 120 -14.51 5.29 1.73
N GLY A 121 -15.18 6.01 0.82
CA GLY A 121 -16.65 6.01 0.68
C GLY A 121 -17.24 4.63 0.41
N SER A 122 -16.76 3.94 -0.63
CA SER A 122 -17.21 2.60 -0.99
C SER A 122 -17.01 1.56 0.12
N LEU A 123 -15.81 1.52 0.71
CA LEU A 123 -15.49 0.61 1.81
C LEU A 123 -16.37 0.88 3.04
N SER A 124 -16.63 2.16 3.36
CA SER A 124 -17.49 2.57 4.48
C SER A 124 -18.97 2.24 4.26
N ARG A 125 -19.44 2.32 3.00
CA ARG A 125 -20.84 2.06 2.64
C ARG A 125 -21.16 0.57 2.61
N GLU A 126 -20.22 -0.26 2.17
CA GLU A 126 -20.38 -1.71 2.06
C GLU A 126 -20.98 -2.39 3.32
N PRO A 127 -20.39 -2.27 4.53
CA PRO A 127 -20.94 -2.91 5.72
C PRO A 127 -22.31 -2.34 6.12
N VAL A 128 -22.57 -1.06 5.85
CA VAL A 128 -23.88 -0.44 6.16
C VAL A 128 -24.97 -1.01 5.27
N ASP A 129 -24.70 -1.17 3.97
CA ASP A 129 -25.63 -1.78 3.02
C ASP A 129 -25.89 -3.25 3.35
N GLN A 130 -24.84 -4.01 3.66
CA GLN A 130 -24.97 -5.40 4.11
C GLN A 130 -25.82 -5.51 5.38
N LEU A 131 -25.59 -4.66 6.38
CA LEU A 131 -26.38 -4.63 7.60
C LEU A 131 -27.83 -4.23 7.34
N GLN A 132 -28.08 -3.24 6.47
CA GLN A 132 -29.44 -2.80 6.12
C GLN A 132 -30.22 -3.93 5.43
N ARG A 133 -29.58 -4.69 4.55
CA ARG A 133 -30.20 -5.85 3.89
C ARG A 133 -30.51 -6.95 4.89
N LEU A 134 -29.54 -7.32 5.72
CA LEU A 134 -29.75 -8.32 6.78
C LEU A 134 -30.89 -7.91 7.72
N LEU A 135 -30.90 -6.66 8.16
CA LEU A 135 -31.94 -6.11 9.03
C LEU A 135 -33.31 -6.18 8.36
N SER A 136 -33.41 -5.85 7.06
CA SER A 136 -34.67 -5.91 6.31
C SER A 136 -35.22 -7.34 6.14
N MET A 137 -34.36 -8.36 6.22
CA MET A 137 -34.79 -9.76 6.18
C MET A 137 -35.38 -10.23 7.51
N VAL A 138 -34.89 -9.69 8.63
CA VAL A 138 -35.33 -10.07 9.98
C VAL A 138 -36.52 -9.23 10.43
N GLU A 139 -36.45 -7.91 10.20
CA GLU A 139 -37.48 -6.94 10.56
C GLU A 139 -37.69 -5.95 9.40
N PRO A 140 -38.66 -6.19 8.49
CA PRO A 140 -38.85 -5.38 7.28
C PRO A 140 -39.08 -3.89 7.54
N SER A 141 -39.59 -3.53 8.72
CA SER A 141 -39.84 -2.14 9.12
C SER A 141 -38.60 -1.43 9.66
N ALA A 142 -37.56 -2.17 10.07
CA ALA A 142 -36.37 -1.60 10.64
C ALA A 142 -35.50 -0.89 9.59
N ARG A 143 -34.91 0.23 10.00
CA ARG A 143 -34.08 1.10 9.16
C ARG A 143 -32.78 1.45 9.86
N ILE A 144 -31.70 1.52 9.11
CA ILE A 144 -30.42 2.04 9.58
C ILE A 144 -30.36 3.54 9.28
N SER A 145 -30.05 4.30 10.32
CA SER A 145 -29.79 5.73 10.27
C SER A 145 -28.28 5.92 10.42
N ALA A 146 -27.57 5.91 9.29
CA ALA A 146 -26.10 5.95 9.28
C ALA A 146 -25.58 7.39 9.21
N ARG A 147 -24.64 7.73 10.10
CA ARG A 147 -23.90 8.98 10.08
C ARG A 147 -22.43 8.68 9.78
N TYR A 148 -21.93 9.19 8.65
CA TYR A 148 -20.57 8.93 8.21
C TYR A 148 -19.59 9.99 8.72
N TYR A 149 -18.40 9.50 9.09
CA TYR A 149 -17.33 10.25 9.72
C TYR A 149 -16.01 9.88 9.01
N GLY A 150 -15.31 10.89 8.48
CA GLY A 150 -14.00 10.72 7.83
C GLY A 150 -14.04 10.76 6.30
N LEU A 151 -15.23 10.75 5.69
CA LEU A 151 -15.39 10.81 4.24
C LEU A 151 -15.05 12.19 3.66
N GLU A 152 -14.34 12.18 2.54
CA GLU A 152 -14.08 13.37 1.73
C GLU A 152 -15.31 13.83 0.94
N ASP A 153 -15.42 15.15 0.69
CA ASP A 153 -16.55 15.78 -0.04
C ASP A 153 -16.80 15.15 -1.43
N ARG A 154 -15.76 14.61 -2.09
CA ARG A 154 -15.92 13.95 -3.41
C ARG A 154 -16.84 12.74 -3.36
N TRP A 155 -16.94 12.04 -2.23
CA TRP A 155 -17.82 10.89 -2.09
C TRP A 155 -19.30 11.30 -2.04
N CYS A 156 -19.60 12.52 -1.58
CA CYS A 156 -20.95 13.08 -1.60
C CYS A 156 -21.52 13.21 -3.02
N ALA A 157 -20.65 13.46 -4.01
CA ALA A 157 -21.05 13.62 -5.40
C ALA A 157 -21.28 12.28 -6.11
N VAL A 158 -20.61 11.22 -5.65
CA VAL A 158 -20.84 9.84 -6.13
C VAL A 158 -22.15 9.31 -5.53
N ASP A 159 -22.39 9.64 -4.26
CA ASP A 159 -23.53 9.15 -3.50
C ASP A 159 -24.05 10.24 -2.55
N GLY A 160 -25.13 10.89 -2.97
CA GLY A 160 -25.77 11.97 -2.22
C GLY A 160 -26.33 11.56 -0.86
N SER A 161 -26.43 10.26 -0.56
CA SER A 161 -26.86 9.77 0.76
C SER A 161 -25.77 9.85 1.83
N LEU A 162 -24.48 9.77 1.44
CA LEU A 162 -23.35 9.72 2.39
C LEU A 162 -23.14 11.01 3.18
N CYS A 163 -23.62 12.14 2.66
CA CYS A 163 -23.32 13.47 3.20
C CYS A 163 -24.55 14.24 3.69
N GLN A 164 -25.65 13.55 3.96
CA GLN A 164 -26.82 14.15 4.60
C GLN A 164 -26.50 14.39 6.08
N GLY A 165 -25.92 15.55 6.42
CA GLY A 165 -25.72 15.97 7.80
C GLY A 165 -24.75 17.14 8.00
N ASP A 166 -25.27 18.29 8.44
CA ASP A 166 -24.74 19.42 9.24
C ASP A 166 -23.27 19.89 9.09
N GLY A 167 -22.52 19.43 8.08
CA GLY A 167 -21.08 19.67 7.97
C GLY A 167 -20.21 18.84 8.92
N ALA A 168 -20.74 17.77 9.53
CA ALA A 168 -19.99 16.90 10.45
C ALA A 168 -18.88 16.12 9.72
N GLY A 169 -19.12 15.66 8.49
CA GLY A 169 -18.11 15.00 7.65
C GLY A 169 -16.90 15.89 7.34
N LYS A 170 -17.14 17.18 7.06
CA LYS A 170 -16.08 18.17 6.79
C LYS A 170 -15.16 18.40 7.99
N ARG A 171 -15.73 18.40 9.19
CA ARG A 171 -14.93 18.53 10.42
C ARG A 171 -14.07 17.31 10.64
N LEU A 172 -14.55 16.10 10.29
CA LEU A 172 -13.76 14.89 10.54
C LEU A 172 -12.65 14.60 9.52
N ALA A 173 -12.83 14.95 8.24
CA ALA A 173 -11.73 14.82 7.27
C ALA A 173 -10.57 15.78 7.60
N ALA A 174 -10.91 17.00 8.04
CA ALA A 174 -9.94 17.92 8.64
C ALA A 174 -9.37 17.37 9.96
N LEU A 175 -10.22 16.69 10.74
CA LEU A 175 -9.83 16.07 11.98
C LEU A 175 -8.86 14.94 11.81
N PHE A 176 -8.98 14.02 10.84
CA PHE A 176 -7.98 12.98 10.63
C PHE A 176 -6.59 13.57 10.36
N LYS A 177 -6.50 14.69 9.63
CA LYS A 177 -5.24 15.43 9.44
C LYS A 177 -4.71 16.11 10.72
N GLU A 178 -5.57 16.42 11.69
CA GLU A 178 -5.19 17.01 12.98
C GLU A 178 -4.96 15.93 14.08
N VAL A 179 -5.74 14.86 14.06
CA VAL A 179 -5.68 13.65 14.90
C VAL A 179 -4.45 12.83 14.56
N GLU A 180 -4.00 12.82 13.31
CA GLU A 180 -2.68 12.29 12.96
C GLU A 180 -1.54 12.92 13.80
N LYS A 181 -1.72 14.17 14.25
CA LYS A 181 -0.73 14.86 15.11
C LYS A 181 -0.94 14.56 16.59
N ASP A 182 -2.19 14.45 17.04
CA ASP A 182 -2.53 14.12 18.43
C ASP A 182 -3.98 13.59 18.52
N PRO A 183 -4.19 12.27 18.41
CA PRO A 183 -5.54 11.69 18.32
C PRO A 183 -6.38 11.94 19.58
N TRP A 184 -5.69 12.09 20.71
CA TRP A 184 -6.27 11.97 22.04
C TRP A 184 -6.73 13.32 22.62
N LYS A 185 -6.44 14.44 21.95
CA LYS A 185 -6.77 15.79 22.43
C LYS A 185 -8.04 16.40 21.84
N HIS A 186 -8.66 15.78 20.84
CA HIS A 186 -9.84 16.37 20.21
C HIS A 186 -11.11 16.21 21.06
N THR A 187 -11.91 17.28 21.18
CA THR A 187 -13.17 17.26 21.92
C THR A 187 -14.31 16.94 20.97
N TRP A 188 -14.80 15.71 21.06
CA TRP A 188 -15.84 15.21 20.18
C TRP A 188 -17.23 15.63 20.66
N GLN A 189 -18.03 16.19 19.75
CA GLN A 189 -19.46 16.36 20.00
C GLN A 189 -20.13 14.97 19.99
N SER A 190 -21.11 14.78 20.87
CA SER A 190 -21.73 13.48 21.20
C SER A 190 -21.91 12.53 20.01
N MET A 191 -21.18 11.41 20.00
CA MET A 191 -21.40 10.29 19.07
C MET A 191 -22.42 9.33 19.69
N GLU A 192 -23.69 9.76 19.72
CA GLU A 192 -24.78 8.92 20.19
C GLU A 192 -25.21 7.95 19.09
N ALA A 193 -24.70 6.72 19.15
CA ALA A 193 -25.00 5.64 18.21
C ALA A 193 -25.23 4.31 18.93
N ASP A 194 -26.09 3.47 18.36
CA ASP A 194 -26.36 2.12 18.83
C ASP A 194 -25.23 1.17 18.42
N LEU A 195 -24.61 1.44 17.26
CA LEU A 195 -23.54 0.68 16.65
C LEU A 195 -22.49 1.61 16.02
N LEU A 196 -21.23 1.24 16.20
CA LEU A 196 -20.10 1.80 15.48
C LEU A 196 -19.73 0.83 14.34
N VAL A 197 -19.82 1.27 13.10
CA VAL A 197 -19.20 0.58 11.97
C VAL A 197 -17.88 1.26 11.70
N CYS A 198 -16.78 0.52 11.71
CA CYS A 198 -15.47 1.09 11.40
C CYS A 198 -14.80 0.35 10.25
N THR A 199 -14.15 1.09 9.36
CA THR A 199 -13.50 0.53 8.18
C THR A 199 -12.04 0.91 8.06
N GLU A 200 -11.69 2.16 8.36
CA GLU A 200 -10.31 2.66 8.44
C GLU A 200 -10.24 4.12 8.93
N PRO A 201 -9.04 4.60 9.30
CA PRO A 201 -7.91 3.81 9.78
C PRO A 201 -8.20 3.17 11.14
N LEU A 202 -7.47 2.11 11.52
CA LEU A 202 -7.67 1.44 12.81
C LEU A 202 -7.55 2.42 13.99
N SER A 203 -6.62 3.37 13.92
CA SER A 203 -6.46 4.44 14.92
C SER A 203 -7.77 5.22 15.13
N GLY A 204 -8.47 5.54 14.04
CA GLY A 204 -9.80 6.15 14.06
C GLY A 204 -10.83 5.28 14.77
N CYS A 205 -10.84 3.98 14.49
CA CYS A 205 -11.74 3.01 15.13
C CYS A 205 -11.55 2.96 16.65
N LEU A 206 -10.29 2.81 17.08
CA LEU A 206 -9.94 2.70 18.51
C LEU A 206 -10.28 3.99 19.26
N MET A 207 -10.08 5.13 18.62
CA MET A 207 -10.50 6.43 19.15
C MET A 207 -12.02 6.53 19.28
N GLY A 208 -12.79 6.10 18.27
CA GLY A 208 -14.25 6.05 18.35
C GLY A 208 -14.76 5.19 19.51
N LEU A 209 -14.13 4.03 19.73
CA LEU A 209 -14.41 3.16 20.88
C LEU A 209 -14.08 3.85 22.21
N LYS A 210 -12.90 4.46 22.31
CA LYS A 210 -12.47 5.21 23.50
C LYS A 210 -13.44 6.34 23.85
N MET A 211 -13.86 7.10 22.86
CA MET A 211 -14.83 8.18 23.04
C MET A 211 -16.19 7.66 23.48
N SER A 212 -16.65 6.54 22.88
CA SER A 212 -17.93 5.95 23.27
C SER A 212 -17.91 5.54 24.75
N GLU A 213 -16.79 5.01 25.23
CA GLU A 213 -16.57 4.67 26.62
C GLU A 213 -16.64 5.90 27.53
N GLU A 214 -16.02 7.01 27.14
CA GLU A 214 -16.00 8.25 27.92
C GLU A 214 -17.34 8.98 27.95
N ILE A 215 -18.04 9.05 26.81
CA ILE A 215 -19.31 9.79 26.66
C ILE A 215 -20.47 8.98 27.21
N CYS A 216 -20.55 7.69 26.86
CA CYS A 216 -21.67 6.84 27.20
C CYS A 216 -21.45 6.02 28.48
N GLY A 217 -20.25 6.09 29.08
CA GLY A 217 -19.86 5.25 30.21
C GLY A 217 -19.74 3.75 29.86
N ARG A 218 -19.75 3.41 28.57
CA ARG A 218 -19.64 2.04 28.06
C ARG A 218 -19.08 2.04 26.64
N VAL A 219 -18.32 1.01 26.31
CA VAL A 219 -17.85 0.76 24.94
C VAL A 219 -19.07 0.49 24.04
N THR A 220 -19.25 1.24 22.96
CA THR A 220 -20.30 0.97 21.96
C THR A 220 -19.99 -0.32 21.20
N MET A 221 -21.01 -1.04 20.77
CA MET A 221 -20.78 -2.23 19.93
C MET A 221 -20.12 -1.79 18.63
N MET A 222 -19.08 -2.50 18.18
CA MET A 222 -18.40 -2.19 16.94
C MET A 222 -18.43 -3.38 15.98
N VAL A 223 -18.70 -3.07 14.72
CA VAL A 223 -18.43 -3.93 13.57
C VAL A 223 -17.29 -3.30 12.77
N GLY A 224 -16.10 -3.88 12.89
CA GLY A 224 -14.93 -3.56 12.08
C GLY A 224 -14.97 -4.31 10.75
N TYR A 225 -14.97 -3.59 9.63
CA TYR A 225 -14.92 -4.12 8.28
C TYR A 225 -13.73 -3.51 7.54
N PHE A 226 -12.56 -4.10 7.72
CA PHE A 226 -11.30 -3.50 7.30
C PHE A 226 -10.96 -3.88 5.86
N GLY A 227 -10.64 -2.87 5.05
CA GLY A 227 -10.21 -3.05 3.66
C GLY A 227 -8.83 -2.49 3.33
N VAL A 228 -8.11 -2.02 4.35
CA VAL A 228 -6.74 -1.51 4.26
C VAL A 228 -5.90 -2.08 5.39
N ALA A 229 -4.58 -1.98 5.26
CA ALA A 229 -3.63 -2.32 6.32
C ALA A 229 -3.97 -1.63 7.66
N LEU A 230 -3.81 -2.33 8.79
CA LEU A 230 -4.17 -1.80 10.12
C LEU A 230 -3.45 -0.50 10.46
N LEU A 231 -2.20 -0.38 10.02
CA LEU A 231 -1.34 0.76 10.27
C LEU A 231 -1.40 1.81 9.16
N ASN A 232 -2.30 1.66 8.18
CA ASN A 232 -2.59 2.69 7.21
C ASN A 232 -3.04 3.97 7.94
N LEU A 233 -2.36 5.09 7.68
CA LEU A 233 -2.58 6.38 8.37
C LEU A 233 -2.47 6.29 9.91
N GLY A 234 -1.73 5.30 10.43
CA GLY A 234 -1.43 5.17 11.85
C GLY A 234 -0.40 6.22 12.30
N PRO A 235 -0.47 6.74 13.55
CA PRO A 235 0.52 7.68 14.06
C PRO A 235 1.88 6.97 14.22
N PRO A 236 2.90 7.28 13.41
CA PRO A 236 4.17 6.53 13.43
C PRO A 236 4.90 6.65 14.77
N ASN A 237 4.67 7.75 15.50
CA ASN A 237 5.33 8.03 16.77
C ASN A 237 4.66 7.38 17.99
N ASP A 238 3.47 6.78 17.84
CA ASP A 238 2.67 6.29 18.97
C ASP A 238 2.11 4.88 18.75
N ILE A 239 2.88 4.05 18.04
CA ILE A 239 2.48 2.70 17.69
C ILE A 239 2.23 1.81 18.91
N ASN A 240 2.96 2.03 20.01
CA ASN A 240 2.76 1.28 21.26
C ASN A 240 1.40 1.59 21.88
N THR A 241 1.01 2.87 21.93
CA THR A 241 -0.31 3.26 22.44
C THR A 241 -1.42 2.73 21.55
N LEU A 242 -1.22 2.73 20.22
CA LEU A 242 -2.16 2.08 19.30
C LEU A 242 -2.35 0.60 19.65
N TRP A 243 -1.26 -0.13 19.92
CA TRP A 243 -1.34 -1.54 20.33
C TRP A 243 -1.99 -1.72 21.71
N ASP A 244 -1.73 -0.84 22.67
CA ASP A 244 -2.39 -0.87 23.98
C ASP A 244 -3.91 -0.73 23.84
N TYR A 245 -4.36 0.19 22.98
CA TYR A 245 -5.78 0.36 22.69
C TYR A 245 -6.35 -0.79 21.87
N PHE A 246 -5.58 -1.34 20.93
CA PHE A 246 -5.96 -2.53 20.19
C PHE A 246 -6.24 -3.69 21.15
N ASP A 247 -5.32 -4.00 22.06
CA ASP A 247 -5.49 -5.09 23.02
C ASP A 247 -6.67 -4.85 23.96
N ARG A 248 -6.84 -3.61 24.42
CA ARG A 248 -7.97 -3.21 25.27
C ARG A 248 -9.32 -3.42 24.58
N TYR A 249 -9.45 -3.00 23.33
CA TYR A 249 -10.75 -2.91 22.67
C TYR A 249 -11.06 -4.10 21.77
N MET A 250 -10.10 -4.58 20.99
CA MET A 250 -10.32 -5.70 20.07
C MET A 250 -10.52 -7.04 20.78
N SER A 251 -10.13 -7.12 22.06
CA SER A 251 -10.43 -8.27 22.93
C SER A 251 -11.82 -8.19 23.58
N SER A 252 -12.56 -7.09 23.40
CA SER A 252 -13.92 -6.93 23.95
C SER A 252 -14.92 -7.79 23.20
N ASP A 253 -15.87 -8.39 23.92
CA ASP A 253 -17.04 -9.08 23.35
C ASP A 253 -18.00 -8.15 22.59
N ARG A 254 -17.78 -6.84 22.68
CA ARG A 254 -18.53 -5.81 21.97
C ARG A 254 -17.96 -5.47 20.60
N VAL A 255 -16.81 -6.05 20.25
CA VAL A 255 -16.14 -5.82 18.97
C VAL A 255 -16.20 -7.08 18.12
N LEU A 256 -16.77 -6.94 16.93
CA LEU A 256 -16.68 -7.92 15.85
C LEU A 256 -15.83 -7.30 14.76
N ALA A 257 -14.84 -8.02 14.26
CA ALA A 257 -13.96 -7.53 13.20
C ALA A 257 -13.86 -8.55 12.08
N ALA A 258 -13.80 -8.06 10.85
CA ALA A 258 -13.60 -8.84 9.63
C ALA A 258 -12.66 -8.09 8.68
N ALA A 259 -11.90 -8.84 7.90
CA ALA A 259 -11.13 -8.32 6.78
C ALA A 259 -11.93 -8.48 5.49
N ASN A 260 -11.82 -7.54 4.56
CA ASN A 260 -12.56 -7.62 3.29
C ASN A 260 -11.95 -8.62 2.30
N ASN A 261 -10.71 -9.06 2.52
CA ASN A 261 -10.01 -9.98 1.63
C ASN A 261 -9.01 -10.88 2.40
N PRO A 262 -8.62 -12.04 1.82
CA PRO A 262 -7.73 -12.99 2.50
C PRO A 262 -6.33 -12.46 2.77
N ILE A 263 -5.77 -11.64 1.87
CA ILE A 263 -4.41 -11.10 2.01
C ILE A 263 -4.35 -10.20 3.24
N LEU A 264 -5.33 -9.31 3.40
CA LEU A 264 -5.44 -8.47 4.57
C LEU A 264 -5.69 -9.28 5.85
N ALA A 265 -6.49 -10.34 5.80
CA ALA A 265 -6.69 -11.23 6.94
C ALA A 265 -5.37 -11.88 7.40
N GLU A 266 -4.53 -12.32 6.45
CA GLU A 266 -3.21 -12.86 6.76
C GLU A 266 -2.27 -11.79 7.30
N GLN A 267 -2.29 -10.60 6.74
CA GLN A 267 -1.52 -9.48 7.26
C GLN A 267 -1.92 -9.15 8.70
N ILE A 268 -3.22 -9.07 9.00
CA ILE A 268 -3.72 -8.81 10.35
C ILE A 268 -3.23 -9.88 11.32
N TYR A 269 -3.27 -11.15 10.90
CA TYR A 269 -2.74 -12.21 11.74
C TYR A 269 -1.24 -12.09 11.95
N TYR A 270 -0.48 -11.84 10.90
CA TYR A 270 0.97 -11.64 11.00
C TYR A 270 1.29 -10.52 12.01
N GLN A 271 0.55 -9.41 11.95
CA GLN A 271 0.79 -8.25 12.81
C GLN A 271 0.30 -8.48 14.24
N THR A 272 -0.83 -9.13 14.44
CA THR A 272 -1.55 -9.09 15.73
C THR A 272 -1.72 -10.45 16.39
N GLY A 273 -1.57 -11.54 15.65
CA GLY A 273 -1.96 -12.89 16.07
C GLY A 273 -3.48 -13.14 16.11
N HIS A 274 -4.31 -12.14 15.81
CA HIS A 274 -5.76 -12.31 15.73
C HIS A 274 -6.16 -12.85 14.36
N ARG A 275 -7.04 -13.86 14.37
CA ARG A 275 -7.66 -14.40 13.17
C ARG A 275 -9.00 -13.73 12.95
N TRP A 276 -9.08 -12.86 11.95
CA TRP A 276 -10.36 -12.26 11.56
C TRP A 276 -10.96 -13.04 10.38
N PRO A 277 -12.28 -13.25 10.36
CA PRO A 277 -12.95 -13.82 9.21
C PRO A 277 -12.77 -12.90 7.98
N THR A 278 -12.69 -13.52 6.81
CA THR A 278 -12.73 -12.79 5.54
C THR A 278 -14.17 -12.66 5.07
N VAL A 279 -14.65 -11.43 4.89
CA VAL A 279 -15.97 -11.12 4.36
C VAL A 279 -15.80 -10.29 3.09
N ARG A 280 -15.95 -10.93 1.93
CA ARG A 280 -15.72 -10.27 0.64
C ARG A 280 -16.75 -9.16 0.40
N PRO A 281 -16.35 -8.02 -0.20
CA PRO A 281 -17.30 -7.02 -0.64
C PRO A 281 -18.26 -7.58 -1.69
N HIS A 282 -19.49 -7.09 -1.66
CA HIS A 282 -20.52 -7.41 -2.64
C HIS A 282 -20.93 -6.21 -3.47
N GLY A 283 -20.61 -4.96 -3.13
CA GLY A 283 -20.91 -3.80 -3.98
C GLY A 283 -22.39 -3.62 -4.32
N LEU A 284 -23.32 -4.16 -3.52
CA LEU A 284 -24.76 -4.15 -3.84
C LEU A 284 -25.39 -2.77 -3.72
N TYR A 285 -24.72 -1.85 -3.03
CA TYR A 285 -25.11 -0.46 -2.91
C TYR A 285 -24.99 0.32 -4.23
N THR A 286 -24.38 -0.26 -5.26
CA THR A 286 -24.27 0.34 -6.60
C THR A 286 -25.64 0.52 -7.24
N GLU A 287 -26.58 -0.39 -6.97
CA GLU A 287 -27.96 -0.41 -7.50
C GLU A 287 -28.04 -0.20 -9.02
N ALA A 288 -26.99 -0.57 -9.74
CA ALA A 288 -26.87 -0.40 -11.18
C ALA A 288 -26.68 -1.76 -11.83
N THR A 289 -27.17 -1.88 -13.06
CA THR A 289 -27.01 -3.07 -13.90
C THR A 289 -26.42 -2.64 -15.23
N TYR A 290 -25.58 -3.49 -15.79
CA TYR A 290 -24.85 -3.25 -17.03
C TYR A 290 -25.82 -3.05 -18.19
N THR A 291 -25.76 -1.87 -18.80
CA THR A 291 -26.63 -1.42 -19.89
C THR A 291 -25.81 -0.69 -20.95
N PRO A 292 -24.94 -1.38 -21.71
CA PRO A 292 -23.93 -0.77 -22.58
C PRO A 292 -24.53 -0.07 -23.79
N ILE A 293 -25.01 1.17 -23.59
CA ILE A 293 -25.63 2.02 -24.62
C ILE A 293 -24.64 3.01 -25.24
N ARG A 294 -23.55 3.34 -24.55
CA ARG A 294 -22.46 4.17 -25.10
C ARG A 294 -21.52 3.29 -25.91
N LYS A 295 -20.96 3.85 -26.98
CA LYS A 295 -19.89 3.22 -27.79
C LYS A 295 -18.48 3.54 -27.29
N ALA A 296 -18.37 4.19 -26.14
CA ALA A 296 -17.11 4.52 -25.49
C ALA A 296 -16.71 3.45 -24.48
N VAL A 297 -15.40 3.32 -24.25
CA VAL A 297 -14.82 2.51 -23.16
C VAL A 297 -14.42 3.46 -22.04
N LEU A 298 -14.90 3.19 -20.82
CA LEU A 298 -14.53 3.98 -19.65
C LEU A 298 -13.20 3.48 -19.10
N VAL A 299 -12.20 4.36 -19.00
CA VAL A 299 -10.98 4.08 -18.26
C VAL A 299 -11.22 4.59 -16.84
N TRP A 300 -11.54 3.66 -15.95
CA TRP A 300 -11.84 3.98 -14.56
C TRP A 300 -10.56 4.37 -13.85
N ARG A 301 -10.62 5.52 -13.14
CA ARG A 301 -9.55 6.12 -12.34
C ARG A 301 -8.45 5.11 -11.98
N SER A 302 -7.23 5.36 -12.42
CA SER A 302 -6.02 4.74 -11.87
C SER A 302 -5.39 5.73 -10.90
N ILE A 303 -5.10 5.32 -9.68
CA ILE A 303 -4.21 6.10 -8.82
C ILE A 303 -2.80 5.82 -9.34
N LEU A 304 -1.95 6.85 -9.45
CA LEU A 304 -0.55 6.85 -9.91
C LEU A 304 -0.31 7.29 -11.37
N TYR A 305 0.98 7.49 -11.68
CA TYR A 305 1.54 7.92 -12.97
C TYR A 305 1.25 6.96 -14.14
N ILE A 306 0.74 5.77 -13.82
CA ILE A 306 0.16 4.83 -14.79
C ILE A 306 -0.82 5.54 -15.70
N TYR A 307 -1.57 6.52 -15.20
CA TYR A 307 -2.62 7.18 -15.97
C TYR A 307 -2.11 7.81 -17.28
N ASP A 308 -1.05 8.62 -17.23
CA ASP A 308 -0.55 9.33 -18.42
C ASP A 308 0.12 8.38 -19.42
N THR A 309 0.89 7.41 -18.91
CA THR A 309 1.56 6.41 -19.75
C THR A 309 0.52 5.50 -20.42
N PHE A 310 -0.50 5.09 -19.67
CA PHE A 310 -1.53 4.20 -20.16
C PHE A 310 -2.52 4.91 -21.07
N GLU A 311 -2.78 6.20 -20.85
CA GLU A 311 -3.56 7.03 -21.78
C GLU A 311 -2.92 7.04 -23.18
N CYS A 312 -1.60 7.23 -23.25
CA CYS A 312 -0.86 7.13 -24.51
C CYS A 312 -0.96 5.72 -25.16
N ILE A 313 -0.80 4.66 -24.36
CA ILE A 313 -0.87 3.27 -24.85
C ILE A 313 -2.27 2.95 -25.40
N LEU A 314 -3.33 3.30 -24.66
CA LEU A 314 -4.71 3.07 -25.11
C LEU A 314 -5.06 3.90 -26.34
N ALA A 315 -4.55 5.12 -26.45
CA ALA A 315 -4.74 5.94 -27.64
C ALA A 315 -4.18 5.27 -28.90
N GLN A 316 -3.03 4.61 -28.81
CA GLN A 316 -2.45 3.84 -29.92
C GLN A 316 -3.37 2.68 -30.33
N PHE A 317 -3.88 1.90 -29.37
CA PHE A 317 -4.80 0.81 -29.67
C PHE A 317 -6.15 1.28 -30.23
N LEU A 318 -6.58 2.51 -29.94
CA LEU A 318 -7.79 3.07 -30.53
C LEU A 318 -7.65 3.28 -32.04
N GLU A 319 -6.46 3.68 -32.51
CA GLU A 319 -6.18 3.85 -33.93
C GLU A 319 -6.26 2.50 -34.66
N GLU A 320 -5.64 1.46 -34.09
CA GLU A 320 -5.69 0.09 -34.61
C GLU A 320 -7.11 -0.48 -34.57
N ALA A 321 -7.86 -0.26 -33.48
CA ALA A 321 -9.23 -0.74 -33.32
C ALA A 321 -10.17 -0.15 -34.38
N ARG A 322 -9.93 1.09 -34.84
CA ARG A 322 -10.71 1.73 -35.91
C ARG A 322 -10.51 1.06 -37.27
N GLU A 323 -9.44 0.30 -37.46
CA GLU A 323 -9.19 -0.48 -38.68
C GLU A 323 -9.94 -1.81 -38.69
N VAL A 324 -10.48 -2.26 -37.54
CA VAL A 324 -11.20 -3.51 -37.38
C VAL A 324 -12.72 -3.24 -37.30
N PRO A 325 -13.51 -3.48 -38.38
CA PRO A 325 -14.93 -3.12 -38.43
C PRO A 325 -15.79 -3.73 -37.32
N GLU A 326 -15.37 -4.86 -36.76
CA GLU A 326 -16.06 -5.58 -35.69
C GLU A 326 -15.91 -4.90 -34.32
N ILE A 327 -14.93 -4.02 -34.13
CA ILE A 327 -14.66 -3.33 -32.87
C ILE A 327 -15.37 -1.97 -32.87
N GLU A 328 -16.60 -1.93 -32.37
CA GLU A 328 -17.36 -0.68 -32.21
C GLU A 328 -16.94 0.12 -30.96
N VAL A 329 -15.70 0.62 -30.93
CA VAL A 329 -15.23 1.55 -29.89
C VAL A 329 -14.94 2.91 -30.51
N SER A 330 -15.69 3.94 -30.10
CA SER A 330 -15.52 5.30 -30.63
C SER A 330 -14.36 6.04 -29.97
N GLU A 331 -14.20 5.86 -28.66
CA GLU A 331 -13.22 6.55 -27.83
C GLU A 331 -12.98 5.84 -26.49
N PHE A 332 -11.86 6.18 -25.85
CA PHE A 332 -11.60 5.92 -24.44
C PHE A 332 -11.94 7.18 -23.65
N GLU A 333 -12.85 7.07 -22.68
CA GLU A 333 -13.20 8.17 -21.78
C GLU A 333 -12.49 7.98 -20.45
N PHE A 334 -11.63 8.94 -20.13
CA PHE A 334 -10.70 8.92 -19.02
C PHE A 334 -11.33 9.63 -17.81
N LEU A 335 -11.69 8.89 -16.76
CA LEU A 335 -12.21 9.46 -15.51
C LEU A 335 -11.05 10.05 -14.68
N LYS A 336 -10.80 11.35 -14.85
CA LYS A 336 -9.63 12.04 -14.27
C LYS A 336 -9.73 12.23 -12.76
N GLU A 337 -8.61 12.54 -12.13
CA GLU A 337 -8.57 12.91 -10.72
C GLU A 337 -9.55 14.07 -10.42
N GLY A 338 -10.29 13.94 -9.31
CA GLY A 338 -11.33 14.90 -8.93
C GLY A 338 -12.68 14.75 -9.65
N GLN A 339 -12.74 14.08 -10.81
CA GLN A 339 -13.99 13.85 -11.52
C GLN A 339 -14.76 12.66 -10.96
N THR A 340 -16.03 12.84 -10.61
CA THR A 340 -16.88 11.76 -10.10
C THR A 340 -17.85 11.27 -11.16
N MET A 341 -18.21 9.99 -11.09
CA MET A 341 -19.21 9.37 -11.96
C MET A 341 -20.11 8.49 -11.11
N SER A 342 -21.42 8.55 -11.35
CA SER A 342 -22.38 7.65 -10.70
C SER A 342 -22.29 6.24 -11.30
N TYR A 343 -22.56 5.20 -10.49
CA TYR A 343 -22.61 3.81 -10.96
C TYR A 343 -23.59 3.59 -12.13
N ALA A 344 -24.75 4.25 -12.10
CA ALA A 344 -25.72 4.19 -13.20
C ALA A 344 -25.21 4.78 -14.52
N GLU A 345 -24.23 5.69 -14.48
CA GLU A 345 -23.59 6.23 -15.67
C GLU A 345 -22.43 5.33 -16.13
N ALA A 346 -21.65 4.82 -15.18
CA ALA A 346 -20.61 3.83 -15.43
C ALA A 346 -21.13 2.58 -16.16
N SER A 347 -22.31 2.09 -15.75
CA SER A 347 -22.91 0.89 -16.32
C SER A 347 -23.36 1.05 -17.77
N ARG A 348 -23.34 2.28 -18.31
CA ARG A 348 -23.74 2.59 -19.69
C ARG A 348 -22.61 2.48 -20.71
N TYR A 349 -21.36 2.37 -20.28
CA TYR A 349 -20.21 2.25 -21.17
C TYR A 349 -20.14 0.87 -21.82
N LYS A 350 -19.48 0.78 -22.99
CA LYS A 350 -19.32 -0.48 -23.73
C LYS A 350 -18.40 -1.47 -23.02
N ALA A 351 -17.46 -0.96 -22.24
CA ALA A 351 -16.57 -1.69 -21.37
C ALA A 351 -15.99 -0.71 -20.34
N VAL A 352 -15.42 -1.28 -19.27
CA VAL A 352 -14.64 -0.52 -18.29
C VAL A 352 -13.25 -1.13 -18.22
N VAL A 353 -12.23 -0.29 -18.35
CA VAL A 353 -10.84 -0.64 -18.10
C VAL A 353 -10.50 -0.20 -16.68
N LEU A 354 -10.18 -1.17 -15.84
CA LEU A 354 -9.70 -0.95 -14.48
C LEU A 354 -8.27 -1.47 -14.40
N LEU A 355 -7.33 -0.59 -14.04
CA LEU A 355 -5.98 -0.99 -13.71
C LEU A 355 -5.87 -1.09 -12.20
N PRO A 356 -5.82 -2.30 -11.64
CA PRO A 356 -5.69 -2.44 -10.20
C PRO A 356 -4.33 -1.91 -9.76
N TRP A 357 -4.32 -1.13 -8.69
CA TRP A 357 -3.12 -0.69 -7.95
C TRP A 357 -3.12 -1.22 -6.51
N ASP A 358 -4.19 -1.92 -6.13
CA ASP A 358 -4.43 -2.53 -4.82
C ASP A 358 -4.92 -3.96 -5.03
N HIS A 359 -4.60 -4.84 -4.10
CA HIS A 359 -5.14 -6.18 -4.01
C HIS A 359 -6.61 -6.19 -3.51
N ALA A 360 -7.06 -5.11 -2.87
CA ALA A 360 -8.37 -4.99 -2.24
C ALA A 360 -9.27 -3.90 -2.83
N GLN A 361 -9.17 -3.64 -4.14
CA GLN A 361 -9.84 -2.52 -4.75
C GLN A 361 -11.37 -2.66 -4.81
N MET A 362 -12.10 -1.81 -4.08
CA MET A 362 -13.58 -1.82 -4.02
C MET A 362 -14.23 -1.71 -5.40
N THR A 363 -13.64 -0.95 -6.32
CA THR A 363 -14.15 -0.80 -7.69
C THR A 363 -14.27 -2.12 -8.43
N PHE A 364 -13.38 -3.09 -8.20
CA PHE A 364 -13.54 -4.40 -8.82
C PHE A 364 -14.89 -5.03 -8.46
N TYR A 365 -15.26 -5.00 -7.17
CA TYR A 365 -16.52 -5.54 -6.67
C TYR A 365 -17.73 -4.72 -7.13
N GLU A 366 -17.60 -3.39 -7.22
CA GLU A 366 -18.64 -2.53 -7.76
C GLU A 366 -18.96 -2.88 -9.22
N LEU A 367 -17.92 -2.98 -10.08
CA LEU A 367 -18.08 -3.34 -11.49
C LEU A 367 -18.67 -4.75 -11.64
N TYR A 368 -18.22 -5.71 -10.81
CA TYR A 368 -18.69 -7.09 -10.83
C TYR A 368 -20.18 -7.16 -10.50
N SER A 369 -20.61 -6.42 -9.48
CA SER A 369 -21.99 -6.41 -9.02
C SER A 369 -22.93 -5.62 -9.91
N MET A 370 -22.39 -4.74 -10.75
CA MET A 370 -23.12 -4.15 -11.86
C MET A 370 -23.29 -5.10 -13.04
N GLU A 371 -22.81 -6.35 -12.98
CA GLU A 371 -22.83 -7.33 -14.09
C GLU A 371 -22.00 -6.89 -15.32
N ILE A 372 -20.99 -6.03 -15.10
CA ILE A 372 -20.04 -5.68 -16.16
C ILE A 372 -19.11 -6.88 -16.37
N PRO A 373 -18.89 -7.36 -17.61
CA PRO A 373 -17.91 -8.43 -17.86
C PRO A 373 -16.50 -8.02 -17.43
N ILE A 374 -15.84 -8.84 -16.62
CA ILE A 374 -14.50 -8.56 -16.07
C ILE A 374 -13.50 -9.63 -16.52
N PHE A 375 -12.33 -9.17 -16.97
CA PHE A 375 -11.14 -10.00 -17.10
C PHE A 375 -10.31 -9.86 -15.84
N ILE A 376 -9.91 -10.98 -15.25
CA ILE A 376 -9.09 -11.00 -14.03
C ILE A 376 -7.61 -11.00 -14.43
N PRO A 377 -6.76 -10.16 -13.79
CA PRO A 377 -5.31 -10.24 -13.98
C PRO A 377 -4.78 -11.66 -13.73
N SER A 378 -3.67 -12.01 -14.38
CA SER A 378 -2.96 -13.25 -14.05
C SER A 378 -2.46 -13.22 -12.60
N GLU A 379 -2.26 -14.39 -11.99
CA GLU A 379 -1.69 -14.52 -10.64
C GLU A 379 -0.35 -13.77 -10.51
N GLU A 380 0.47 -13.84 -11.55
CA GLU A 380 1.75 -13.14 -11.64
C GLU A 380 1.57 -11.60 -11.62
N TRP A 381 0.58 -11.06 -12.34
CA TRP A 381 0.31 -9.62 -12.28
C TRP A 381 -0.20 -9.24 -10.89
N MET A 382 -1.12 -10.02 -10.31
CA MET A 382 -1.59 -9.79 -8.93
C MET A 382 -0.44 -9.78 -7.92
N TYR A 383 0.56 -10.65 -8.07
CA TYR A 383 1.77 -10.63 -7.26
C TYR A 383 2.52 -9.29 -7.42
N ARG A 384 2.76 -8.85 -8.67
CA ARG A 384 3.46 -7.58 -8.94
C ARG A 384 2.75 -6.36 -8.34
N LEU A 385 1.41 -6.38 -8.28
CA LEU A 385 0.62 -5.32 -7.65
C LEU A 385 0.88 -5.20 -6.15
N LEU A 386 1.10 -6.33 -5.45
CA LEU A 386 1.50 -6.28 -4.05
C LEU A 386 2.78 -5.46 -3.89
N TYR A 387 3.78 -5.70 -4.74
CA TYR A 387 5.08 -5.02 -4.65
C TYR A 387 5.13 -3.67 -5.36
N GLN A 388 4.03 -3.22 -5.98
CA GLN A 388 3.97 -1.92 -6.65
C GLN A 388 3.91 -0.81 -5.59
N ARG A 389 4.83 0.15 -5.71
CA ARG A 389 4.94 1.27 -4.78
C ARG A 389 3.73 2.20 -4.91
N GLY A 390 2.81 2.10 -3.96
CA GLY A 390 1.68 3.01 -3.81
C GLY A 390 0.90 2.79 -2.51
N GLN A 391 0.76 1.53 -2.08
CA GLN A 391 0.04 1.18 -0.83
C GLN A 391 0.84 0.29 0.14
N LEU A 392 1.73 -0.59 -0.34
CA LEU A 392 2.79 -1.14 0.52
C LEU A 392 3.87 -0.09 0.84
N SER A 393 3.95 1.00 0.07
CA SER A 393 4.85 2.11 0.33
C SER A 393 4.45 2.97 1.53
N VAL A 394 3.26 2.77 2.12
CA VAL A 394 3.01 3.23 3.49
C VAL A 394 3.79 2.30 4.43
N GLY A 395 5.12 2.36 4.36
CA GLY A 395 6.05 1.61 5.19
C GLY A 395 6.00 0.10 5.07
N GLU A 396 6.92 -0.55 4.35
CA GLU A 396 7.21 -1.99 4.57
C GLU A 396 7.39 -2.28 6.08
N ALA A 397 8.00 -1.34 6.81
CA ALA A 397 8.10 -1.36 8.26
C ALA A 397 6.75 -1.34 8.99
N MET A 398 5.73 -0.64 8.48
CA MET A 398 4.38 -0.72 9.03
C MET A 398 3.76 -2.09 8.75
N TYR A 399 3.97 -2.68 7.57
CA TYR A 399 3.52 -4.06 7.30
C TYR A 399 4.24 -5.08 8.19
N GLN A 400 5.51 -4.85 8.50
CA GLN A 400 6.33 -5.66 9.42
C GLN A 400 6.12 -5.34 10.90
N ALA A 401 5.44 -4.25 11.24
CA ALA A 401 5.22 -3.87 12.62
C ALA A 401 4.22 -4.83 13.27
N VAL A 402 4.74 -5.60 14.22
CA VAL A 402 3.95 -6.57 14.99
C VAL A 402 3.58 -6.00 16.35
N ARG A 403 2.43 -6.43 16.86
CA ARG A 403 1.97 -6.15 18.22
C ARG A 403 3.05 -6.61 19.22
N PRO A 404 3.41 -5.79 20.21
CA PRO A 404 4.33 -6.19 21.28
C PRO A 404 3.95 -7.54 21.90
N GLY A 405 4.94 -8.43 22.02
CA GLY A 405 4.74 -9.78 22.57
C GLY A 405 4.12 -10.79 21.59
N HIS A 406 3.59 -10.37 20.44
CA HIS A 406 3.27 -11.29 19.36
C HIS A 406 4.55 -11.69 18.62
N ARG A 407 4.75 -13.00 18.48
CA ARG A 407 5.75 -13.55 17.56
C ARG A 407 4.97 -14.05 16.35
N PRO A 408 5.11 -13.42 15.17
CA PRO A 408 4.53 -13.99 13.97
C PRO A 408 5.04 -15.43 13.84
N TYR A 409 4.21 -16.33 13.32
CA TYR A 409 4.70 -17.66 12.97
C TYR A 409 5.95 -17.45 12.13
N ALA A 410 7.08 -18.03 12.52
CA ALA A 410 8.29 -17.91 11.74
C ALA A 410 7.92 -18.42 10.35
N VAL A 411 7.80 -17.51 9.39
CA VAL A 411 7.98 -17.88 8.00
C VAL A 411 9.43 -18.32 8.02
N THR A 412 9.66 -19.63 8.12
CA THR A 412 10.98 -20.21 8.15
C THR A 412 11.58 -19.93 6.78
N HIS A 413 12.12 -18.73 6.60
CA HIS A 413 12.93 -18.35 5.46
C HIS A 413 14.29 -19.03 5.61
N GLY A 414 14.36 -20.35 5.84
CA GLY A 414 15.63 -21.08 6.02
C GLY A 414 16.62 -20.49 7.05
N GLU A 415 16.19 -19.60 7.94
CA GLU A 415 17.03 -18.74 8.78
C GLU A 415 17.15 -19.24 10.23
N ASP A 416 16.67 -20.45 10.52
CA ASP A 416 16.58 -21.01 11.88
C ASP A 416 17.94 -21.15 12.60
N ASP A 417 19.07 -20.97 11.90
CA ASP A 417 20.42 -20.97 12.51
C ASP A 417 21.00 -19.56 12.80
N VAL A 418 20.38 -18.46 12.37
CA VAL A 418 21.02 -17.11 12.43
C VAL A 418 20.52 -16.24 13.59
N ASN A 419 19.27 -16.41 14.05
CA ASN A 419 18.64 -15.46 14.97
C ASN A 419 18.96 -15.66 16.46
N ALA A 420 19.51 -16.80 16.88
CA ALA A 420 19.88 -17.03 18.29
C ALA A 420 21.14 -16.26 18.72
N ASP A 421 22.10 -16.05 17.81
CA ASP A 421 23.33 -15.27 18.07
C ASP A 421 23.09 -13.74 18.03
N TYR A 422 21.96 -13.30 17.45
CA TYR A 422 21.67 -11.88 17.21
C TYR A 422 21.34 -11.09 18.50
N ASP A 423 20.67 -11.71 19.47
CA ASP A 423 20.27 -11.06 20.74
C ASP A 423 21.46 -10.86 21.71
N GLU A 424 22.51 -11.69 21.59
CA GLU A 424 23.77 -11.51 22.32
C GLU A 424 24.72 -10.53 21.62
N GLN A 425 24.88 -10.59 20.29
CA GLN A 425 25.75 -9.67 19.54
C GLN A 425 25.21 -8.23 19.44
N SER A 426 23.89 -8.05 19.36
CA SER A 426 23.30 -6.70 19.34
C SER A 426 23.51 -5.95 20.65
N LYS A 427 23.65 -6.67 21.77
CA LYS A 427 24.07 -6.09 23.06
C LYS A 427 25.55 -5.76 23.08
N GLU A 428 26.42 -6.62 22.56
CA GLU A 428 27.87 -6.35 22.48
C GLU A 428 28.23 -5.17 21.56
N ILE A 429 27.54 -4.99 20.44
CA ILE A 429 27.77 -3.86 19.50
C ILE A 429 27.25 -2.54 20.09
N ALA A 430 26.14 -2.57 20.83
CA ALA A 430 25.64 -1.38 21.53
C ALA A 430 26.57 -0.95 22.67
N ASP A 431 27.23 -1.91 23.32
CA ASP A 431 28.11 -1.68 24.47
C ASP A 431 29.57 -1.38 24.08
N SER A 432 30.03 -1.74 22.86
CA SER A 432 31.44 -1.60 22.46
C SER A 432 31.85 -0.23 21.92
N GLY A 433 30.90 0.63 21.53
CA GLY A 433 31.18 2.01 21.07
C GLY A 433 31.96 2.13 19.75
N ASP A 434 32.45 1.02 19.19
CA ASP A 434 33.26 0.96 17.98
C ASP A 434 32.44 0.41 16.81
N GLY A 435 32.02 1.33 15.92
CA GLY A 435 31.63 0.99 14.54
C GLY A 435 30.17 1.21 14.19
N LEU A 436 29.86 2.37 13.59
CA LEU A 436 28.79 2.52 12.60
C LEU A 436 29.44 2.79 11.22
N PRO A 437 29.99 1.80 10.50
CA PRO A 437 30.80 2.06 9.31
C PRO A 437 30.03 1.70 8.02
N GLU A 438 30.15 2.55 6.99
CA GLU A 438 29.57 2.46 5.63
C GLU A 438 28.18 3.09 5.38
N SER A 439 27.16 2.88 6.21
CA SER A 439 25.79 3.36 5.90
C SER A 439 25.67 4.90 5.96
N ARG A 440 26.35 5.53 6.92
CA ARG A 440 26.37 6.99 7.09
C ARG A 440 27.04 7.72 5.93
N GLU A 441 28.26 7.34 5.59
CA GLU A 441 28.98 7.97 4.48
C GLU A 441 28.30 7.75 3.13
N ALA A 442 27.72 6.56 2.91
CA ALA A 442 26.96 6.29 1.69
C ALA A 442 25.70 7.17 1.61
N GLY A 443 25.02 7.41 2.74
CA GLY A 443 23.90 8.36 2.84
C GLY A 443 24.33 9.79 2.51
N VAL A 444 25.43 10.28 3.11
CA VAL A 444 25.97 11.62 2.83
C VAL A 444 26.36 11.77 1.36
N ARG A 445 27.10 10.83 0.78
CA ARG A 445 27.50 10.87 -0.64
C ARG A 445 26.29 10.88 -1.58
N SER A 446 25.24 10.12 -1.26
CA SER A 446 24.00 10.09 -2.05
C SER A 446 23.25 11.42 -1.94
N ALA A 447 23.21 12.02 -0.76
CA ALA A 447 22.61 13.33 -0.53
C ALA A 447 23.37 14.46 -1.26
N ASP A 448 24.71 14.43 -1.23
CA ASP A 448 25.54 15.39 -1.97
C ASP A 448 25.34 15.26 -3.48
N THR A 449 25.29 14.03 -4.01
CA THR A 449 25.03 13.80 -5.44
C THR A 449 23.64 14.33 -5.83
N ALA A 450 22.61 14.03 -5.03
CA ALA A 450 21.27 14.53 -5.29
C ALA A 450 21.17 16.06 -5.18
N ARG A 451 21.94 16.69 -4.26
CA ARG A 451 22.08 18.15 -4.18
C ARG A 451 22.63 18.72 -5.48
N ASP A 452 23.76 18.19 -5.95
CA ASP A 452 24.44 18.71 -7.12
C ASP A 452 23.55 18.58 -8.38
N VAL A 453 22.75 17.51 -8.48
CA VAL A 453 21.75 17.36 -9.56
C VAL A 453 20.61 18.38 -9.40
N ALA A 454 20.08 18.56 -8.19
CA ALA A 454 19.01 19.53 -7.93
C ALA A 454 19.46 20.97 -8.23
N GLU A 455 20.70 21.35 -7.87
CA GLU A 455 21.28 22.65 -8.19
C GLU A 455 21.39 22.86 -9.70
N ASN A 456 21.84 21.85 -10.45
CA ASN A 456 21.89 21.92 -11.91
C ASN A 456 20.50 22.07 -12.54
N LEU A 457 19.49 21.39 -12.01
CA LEU A 457 18.10 21.54 -12.47
C LEU A 457 17.56 22.94 -12.18
N LEU A 458 17.86 23.52 -11.02
CA LEU A 458 17.48 24.90 -10.69
C LEU A 458 18.16 25.92 -11.61
N LEU A 459 19.44 25.71 -11.96
CA LEU A 459 20.12 26.56 -12.94
C LEU A 459 19.44 26.50 -14.31
N LYS A 460 19.08 25.31 -14.79
CA LYS A 460 18.30 25.14 -16.03
C LYS A 460 16.92 25.80 -15.93
N ALA A 461 16.25 25.69 -14.79
CA ALA A 461 14.97 26.37 -14.55
C ALA A 461 15.10 27.89 -14.65
N MET A 462 16.18 28.47 -14.12
CA MET A 462 16.47 29.91 -14.20
C MET A 462 16.83 30.34 -15.63
N GLU A 463 17.54 29.52 -16.39
CA GLU A 463 17.84 29.79 -17.80
C GLU A 463 16.57 29.77 -18.66
N ALA A 464 15.71 28.76 -18.48
CA ALA A 464 14.40 28.70 -19.13
C ALA A 464 13.54 29.93 -18.79
N ALA A 465 13.50 30.34 -17.52
CA ALA A 465 12.79 31.55 -17.09
C ALA A 465 13.33 32.83 -17.76
N LYS A 466 14.65 32.97 -17.92
CA LYS A 466 15.26 34.10 -18.65
C LYS A 466 14.88 34.09 -20.13
N GLY A 467 14.77 32.90 -20.72
CA GLY A 467 14.24 32.67 -22.07
C GLY A 467 12.73 32.87 -22.20
N GLN A 468 12.03 33.25 -21.12
CA GLN A 468 10.57 33.37 -21.04
C GLN A 468 9.81 32.04 -21.26
N ASP A 469 10.50 30.90 -21.12
CA ASP A 469 9.91 29.57 -21.14
C ASP A 469 9.52 29.15 -19.71
N LEU A 470 8.35 29.59 -19.28
CA LEU A 470 7.85 29.36 -17.92
C LEU A 470 7.43 27.90 -17.66
N GLU A 471 7.02 27.17 -18.71
CA GLU A 471 6.59 25.77 -18.59
C GLU A 471 7.80 24.86 -18.31
N THR A 472 8.86 25.00 -19.12
CA THR A 472 10.13 24.28 -18.88
C THR A 472 10.75 24.67 -17.55
N SER A 473 10.66 25.96 -17.16
CA SER A 473 11.12 26.42 -15.85
C SER A 473 10.36 25.74 -14.70
N ALA A 474 9.02 25.67 -14.79
CA ALA A 474 8.19 25.00 -13.80
C ALA A 474 8.50 23.49 -13.70
N MET A 475 8.69 22.82 -14.84
CA MET A 475 9.09 21.41 -14.90
C MET A 475 10.43 21.17 -14.19
N TYR A 476 11.49 21.90 -14.54
CA TYR A 476 12.80 21.74 -13.89
C TYR A 476 12.77 22.09 -12.40
N THR A 477 11.96 23.07 -11.99
CA THR A 477 11.74 23.40 -10.58
C THR A 477 11.06 22.25 -9.82
N GLY A 478 10.04 21.61 -10.43
CA GLY A 478 9.38 20.43 -9.88
C GLY A 478 10.36 19.27 -9.66
N LEU A 479 11.16 18.95 -10.68
CA LEU A 479 12.17 17.89 -10.60
C LEU A 479 13.23 18.15 -9.52
N ALA A 480 13.67 19.41 -9.37
CA ALA A 480 14.60 19.78 -8.31
C ALA A 480 13.98 19.63 -6.92
N LEU A 481 12.70 20.01 -6.75
CA LEU A 481 11.99 19.84 -5.49
C LEU A 481 11.82 18.37 -5.10
N ASP A 482 11.56 17.50 -6.07
CA ASP A 482 11.48 16.06 -5.81
C ASP A 482 12.84 15.47 -5.43
N LEU A 483 13.93 15.87 -6.09
CA LEU A 483 15.29 15.48 -5.68
C LEU A 483 15.67 15.99 -4.28
N VAL A 484 15.24 17.19 -3.89
CA VAL A 484 15.45 17.70 -2.53
C VAL A 484 14.66 16.89 -1.49
N ARG A 485 13.47 16.39 -1.84
CA ARG A 485 12.74 15.45 -0.98
C ARG A 485 13.48 14.12 -0.84
N ASP A 486 14.06 13.62 -1.93
CA ASP A 486 14.91 12.42 -1.92
C ASP A 486 16.24 12.64 -1.16
N MET A 487 16.81 13.86 -1.19
CA MET A 487 17.97 14.22 -0.36
C MET A 487 17.65 14.14 1.12
N LYS A 488 16.47 14.61 1.53
CA LYS A 488 16.02 14.52 2.93
C LYS A 488 16.05 13.07 3.40
N TYR A 489 15.56 12.17 2.55
CA TYR A 489 15.65 10.72 2.74
C TYR A 489 17.10 10.22 2.84
N PHE A 490 18.00 10.62 1.93
CA PHE A 490 19.42 10.19 2.02
C PHE A 490 20.13 10.73 3.27
N LEU A 491 19.76 11.92 3.73
CA LEU A 491 20.29 12.52 4.95
C LEU A 491 19.74 11.86 6.21
N SER A 492 18.47 11.43 6.23
CA SER A 492 17.96 10.62 7.34
C SER A 492 18.64 9.25 7.39
N VAL A 493 18.93 8.63 6.24
CA VAL A 493 19.84 7.48 6.09
C VAL A 493 21.21 7.74 6.70
N ALA A 494 21.82 8.88 6.37
CA ALA A 494 23.12 9.25 6.90
C ALA A 494 23.12 9.45 8.43
N LEU A 495 22.04 10.00 8.97
CA LEU A 495 21.92 10.37 10.38
C LEU A 495 21.45 9.21 11.26
N ASN A 496 21.15 8.04 10.67
CA ASN A 496 20.50 6.92 11.35
C ASN A 496 19.20 7.34 12.07
N THR A 497 18.59 8.44 11.61
CA THR A 497 17.26 8.92 12.03
C THR A 497 16.16 8.35 11.14
N THR A 498 16.54 7.34 10.36
CA THR A 498 15.77 6.57 9.38
C THR A 498 14.50 5.94 9.90
N ALA A 499 14.33 5.78 11.21
CA ALA A 499 13.10 5.20 11.77
C ALA A 499 11.81 5.88 11.26
N VAL A 500 11.88 7.14 10.83
CA VAL A 500 10.73 7.90 10.31
C VAL A 500 10.72 8.07 8.78
N GLU A 501 11.88 8.03 8.10
CA GLU A 501 11.99 8.32 6.65
C GLU A 501 12.47 7.14 5.79
N ASP A 502 13.15 6.12 6.34
CA ASP A 502 13.53 4.89 5.60
C ASP A 502 12.34 4.02 5.19
N THR A 503 11.14 4.37 5.66
CA THR A 503 9.91 3.61 5.46
C THR A 503 9.39 3.69 4.01
N TYR A 504 9.97 4.55 3.16
CA TYR A 504 9.43 4.83 1.82
C TYR A 504 10.32 4.39 0.63
N SER A 505 11.51 3.79 0.84
CA SER A 505 12.38 3.36 -0.27
C SER A 505 12.95 1.94 -0.12
N SER A 506 12.90 1.16 -1.20
CA SER A 506 13.44 -0.22 -1.28
C SER A 506 14.97 -0.29 -1.12
N VAL A 507 15.70 0.84 -1.23
CA VAL A 507 17.16 0.87 -1.04
C VAL A 507 17.52 0.86 0.45
N GLY A 508 16.67 1.42 1.32
CA GLY A 508 16.90 1.45 2.77
C GLY A 508 16.72 0.09 3.44
N VAL A 509 15.73 -0.68 2.99
CA VAL A 509 15.47 -2.04 3.50
C VAL A 509 16.59 -3.01 3.12
N ILE A 510 17.01 -3.00 1.84
CA ILE A 510 18.06 -3.90 1.35
C ILE A 510 19.44 -3.52 1.92
N ARG A 511 19.75 -2.22 2.09
CA ARG A 511 21.00 -1.78 2.75
C ARG A 511 21.08 -2.21 4.21
N ARG A 512 19.97 -2.20 4.96
CA ARG A 512 19.94 -2.65 6.36
C ARG A 512 20.28 -4.14 6.48
N ARG A 513 19.88 -4.97 5.51
CA ARG A 513 20.17 -6.41 5.51
C ARG A 513 21.62 -6.71 5.11
N LEU A 514 22.17 -6.01 4.11
CA LEU A 514 23.60 -6.11 3.75
C LEU A 514 24.54 -5.68 4.86
N HIS A 515 24.13 -4.71 5.68
CA HIS A 515 24.89 -4.31 6.85
C HIS A 515 24.92 -5.39 7.95
N ARG A 516 23.87 -6.23 8.05
CA ARG A 516 23.82 -7.37 8.96
C ARG A 516 24.79 -8.48 8.54
N GLU A 517 24.91 -8.79 7.26
CA GLU A 517 25.80 -9.87 6.77
C GLU A 517 27.30 -9.54 6.87
N LYS A 518 27.69 -8.28 6.67
CA LYS A 518 29.11 -7.87 6.80
C LYS A 518 29.66 -7.98 8.23
N LEU A 519 28.81 -7.90 9.25
CA LEU A 519 29.22 -8.03 10.66
C LEU A 519 29.57 -9.48 11.04
N HIS A 520 29.15 -10.48 10.26
CA HIS A 520 29.41 -11.90 10.54
C HIS A 520 30.77 -12.44 10.01
N HIS A 521 31.59 -11.63 9.34
CA HIS A 521 32.83 -12.10 8.69
C HIS A 521 34.11 -11.31 9.00
N VAL A 522 34.13 -10.48 10.05
CA VAL A 522 35.36 -9.79 10.49
C VAL A 522 36.02 -10.56 11.63
N PRO A 523 37.18 -11.22 11.43
CA PRO A 523 37.95 -11.74 12.56
C PRO A 523 38.51 -10.57 13.38
N PRO A 524 38.65 -10.70 14.71
CA PRO A 524 39.10 -9.61 15.56
C PRO A 524 40.53 -9.20 15.16
N ARG A 525 40.68 -8.00 14.59
CA ARG A 525 42.00 -7.38 14.39
C ARG A 525 42.48 -6.85 15.73
N GLN A 526 43.65 -7.33 16.17
CA GLN A 526 44.40 -6.73 17.26
C GLN A 526 44.63 -5.25 16.98
N ALA A 527 44.16 -4.41 17.90
CA ALA A 527 44.42 -2.98 17.92
C ALA A 527 45.93 -2.73 17.88
N ARG A 528 46.37 -1.94 16.89
CA ARG A 528 47.62 -1.20 16.99
C ARG A 528 47.24 0.23 17.33
N ASP A 529 47.71 0.65 18.50
CA ASP A 529 47.71 2.04 18.93
C ASP A 529 48.49 2.90 17.94
N GLY A 530 47.89 4.02 17.53
CA GLY A 530 48.60 5.11 16.88
C GLY A 530 47.80 5.84 15.81
N GLU A 531 47.56 7.12 16.07
CA GLU A 531 47.23 8.19 15.11
C GLU A 531 45.74 8.45 14.82
N LEU A 532 45.13 9.25 15.70
CA LEU A 532 44.02 10.14 15.39
C LEU A 532 44.37 11.54 15.90
N ALA A 533 45.00 12.33 15.03
CA ALA A 533 45.00 13.78 15.07
C ALA A 533 44.92 14.25 13.62
N GLU A 534 43.88 15.04 13.30
CA GLU A 534 43.44 15.50 11.97
C GLU A 534 42.59 14.52 11.15
N PHE A 535 41.33 14.37 11.54
CA PHE A 535 40.14 14.51 10.69
C PHE A 535 38.93 14.78 11.60
#